data_AF-A0A8X6HAJ0-F1
#
_entry.id   AF-A0A8X6HAJ0-F1
#
_cell.length_a   1.000
_cell.length_b   1.000
_cell.length_c   1.000
_cell.angle_alpha   90.00
_cell.angle_beta   90.00
_cell.angle_gamma   90.00
#
_symmetry.space_group_name_H-M   'P 1'
#
loop_
_entity.id
_entity.type
_entity.pdbx_description
1 polymer ?
#
loop_
_entity_poly.entity_id
_entity_poly.type
_entity_poly.pdbx_seq_one_letter_code
_entity_poly.pdbx_strand_id
1 'polypeptide(L)'
;MINTSDLSYKTIVKVIQCVCVVQEIEQFLVLIDDTLSEDLGKVLKFTEAVEEPWKAFYHLLRCSNEFVRNISSRIITKLIFGTKSVRPLATEVEFFLEWLKDEIDESNDYLRSVARCLQRLLQVDDYRLAFMRLNGISKIVKILTCDLSPQAQYQFCFCLWVTTFNPQLTEKLNR
;
A
#
# COMPACT_ATOMS: atom_id res chain seq x y z
N MET A 1 -14.94 -4.01 30.44
CA MET A 1 -13.47 -4.06 30.57
C MET A 1 -12.89 -3.49 29.29
N ILE A 2 -12.11 -2.42 29.36
CA ILE A 2 -11.40 -1.90 28.18
C ILE A 2 -10.36 -2.97 27.81
N ASN A 3 -10.49 -3.56 26.63
CA ASN A 3 -9.53 -4.56 26.16
C ASN A 3 -8.18 -3.86 25.96
N THR A 4 -7.15 -4.30 26.67
CA THR A 4 -5.83 -3.64 26.67
C THR A 4 -5.19 -3.63 25.29
N SER A 5 -5.52 -4.60 24.42
CA SER A 5 -5.12 -4.61 23.01
C SER A 5 -5.62 -3.39 22.24
N ASP A 6 -6.87 -2.98 22.48
CA ASP A 6 -7.49 -1.89 21.74
C ASP A 6 -6.83 -0.55 22.09
N LEU A 7 -6.40 -0.41 23.35
CA LEU A 7 -5.67 0.75 23.82
C LEU A 7 -4.29 0.85 23.15
N SER A 8 -3.60 -0.28 22.94
CA SER A 8 -2.30 -0.30 22.24
C SER A 8 -2.42 0.21 20.79
N TYR A 9 -3.42 -0.27 20.03
CA TYR A 9 -3.61 0.19 18.64
C TYR A 9 -4.04 1.65 18.54
N LYS A 10 -4.89 2.12 19.45
CA LYS A 10 -5.27 3.55 19.54
C LYS A 10 -4.08 4.43 19.89
N THR A 11 -3.19 3.94 20.75
CA THR A 11 -1.95 4.65 21.11
C THR A 11 -1.01 4.74 19.91
N ILE A 12 -0.86 3.67 19.13
CA ILE A 12 -0.06 3.67 17.90
C ILE A 12 -0.54 4.80 16.95
N VAL A 13 -1.85 4.88 16.71
CA VAL A 13 -2.42 5.94 15.86
C VAL A 13 -2.11 7.33 16.42
N LYS A 14 -2.27 7.51 17.73
CA LYS A 14 -2.02 8.80 18.38
C LYS A 14 -0.56 9.22 18.28
N VAL A 15 0.37 8.28 18.47
CA VAL A 15 1.81 8.53 18.35
C VAL A 15 2.16 8.97 16.93
N ILE A 16 1.66 8.26 15.91
CA ILE A 16 1.93 8.58 14.49
C ILE A 16 1.41 9.98 14.09
N GLN A 17 0.30 10.40 14.68
CA GLN A 17 -0.28 11.72 14.44
C GLN A 17 0.46 12.85 15.17
N CYS A 18 1.23 12.54 16.23
CA CYS A 18 1.85 13.54 17.10
C CYS A 18 3.39 13.60 17.00
N VAL A 19 4.05 12.54 16.52
CA VAL A 19 5.51 12.51 16.39
C VAL A 19 5.94 13.38 15.21
N CYS A 20 6.74 14.40 15.49
CA CYS A 20 7.29 15.33 14.49
C CYS A 20 8.74 15.02 14.10
N VAL A 21 9.43 14.13 14.83
CA VAL A 21 10.84 13.84 14.60
C VAL A 21 10.99 12.60 13.71
N VAL A 22 11.78 12.73 12.64
CA VAL A 22 11.83 11.75 11.54
C VAL A 22 12.47 10.43 11.97
N GLN A 23 13.55 10.46 12.75
CA GLN A 23 14.23 9.21 13.13
C GLN A 23 13.36 8.32 14.03
N GLU A 24 12.60 8.94 14.94
CA GLU A 24 11.68 8.28 15.85
C GLU A 24 10.50 7.70 15.10
N ILE A 25 9.99 8.41 14.07
CA ILE A 25 8.90 7.87 13.25
C ILE A 25 9.39 6.69 12.41
N GLU A 26 10.61 6.71 11.87
CA GLU A 26 11.17 5.58 11.12
C GLU A 26 11.21 4.30 11.96
N GLN A 27 11.81 4.38 13.16
CA GLN A 27 11.92 3.24 14.07
C GLN A 27 10.55 2.72 14.50
N PHE A 28 9.61 3.64 14.74
CA PHE A 28 8.25 3.27 15.12
C PHE A 28 7.52 2.57 13.98
N LEU A 29 7.67 3.05 12.74
CA LEU A 29 7.07 2.43 11.56
C LEU A 29 7.66 1.05 11.28
N VAL A 30 8.96 0.83 11.51
CA VAL A 30 9.58 -0.50 11.42
C VAL A 30 8.91 -1.46 12.40
N LEU A 31 8.78 -1.05 13.67
CA LEU A 31 8.15 -1.88 14.69
C LEU A 31 6.70 -2.24 14.33
N ILE A 32 5.94 -1.28 13.81
CA ILE A 32 4.56 -1.51 13.35
C ILE A 32 4.54 -2.47 12.16
N ASP A 33 5.38 -2.23 11.15
CA ASP A 33 5.41 -3.03 9.93
C ASP A 33 5.77 -4.49 10.23
N ASP A 34 6.75 -4.72 11.10
CA ASP A 34 7.14 -6.06 11.57
C ASP A 34 6.02 -6.71 12.37
N THR A 35 5.45 -5.98 13.33
CA THR A 35 4.31 -6.45 14.14
C THR A 35 3.14 -6.91 13.26
N LEU A 36 2.82 -6.16 12.21
CA LEU A 36 1.76 -6.51 11.27
C LEU A 36 2.15 -7.61 10.27
N SER A 37 3.46 -7.84 10.05
CA SER A 37 3.94 -8.91 9.18
C SER A 37 3.91 -10.28 9.85
N GLU A 38 4.14 -10.33 11.16
CA GLU A 38 4.23 -11.58 11.92
C GLU A 38 2.90 -12.35 11.99
N ASP A 39 1.78 -11.64 12.14
CA ASP A 39 0.48 -12.27 12.40
C ASP A 39 -0.67 -11.48 11.76
N LEU A 40 -1.39 -12.14 10.85
CA LEU A 40 -2.62 -11.61 10.23
C LEU A 40 -3.69 -11.28 11.28
N GLY A 41 -3.72 -11.99 12.41
CA GLY A 41 -4.58 -11.70 13.55
C GLY A 41 -4.33 -10.32 14.16
N LYS A 42 -3.09 -9.81 14.12
CA LYS A 42 -2.78 -8.45 14.61
C LYS A 42 -3.33 -7.37 13.68
N VAL A 43 -3.37 -7.63 12.36
CA VAL A 43 -4.02 -6.73 11.40
C VAL A 43 -5.51 -6.65 11.69
N LEU A 44 -6.17 -7.80 11.90
CA LEU A 44 -7.59 -7.85 12.24
C LEU A 44 -7.89 -7.09 13.54
N LYS A 45 -7.13 -7.33 14.61
CA LYS A 45 -7.28 -6.62 15.90
C LYS A 45 -7.08 -5.12 15.77
N PHE A 46 -6.13 -4.67 14.93
CA PHE A 46 -5.96 -3.24 14.65
C PHE A 46 -7.25 -2.67 14.04
N THR A 47 -7.80 -3.34 13.03
CA THR A 47 -9.00 -2.89 12.32
C THR A 47 -10.29 -2.97 13.14
N GLU A 48 -10.31 -3.79 14.19
CA GLU A 48 -11.39 -3.82 15.19
C GLU A 48 -11.25 -2.67 16.21
N ALA A 49 -10.02 -2.31 16.59
CA ALA A 49 -9.75 -1.30 17.59
C ALA A 49 -9.85 0.15 17.07
N VAL A 50 -9.56 0.36 15.78
CA VAL A 50 -9.53 1.67 15.13
C VAL A 50 -10.34 1.61 13.84
N GLU A 51 -11.31 2.51 13.71
CA GLU A 51 -12.06 2.71 12.47
C GLU A 51 -11.14 3.34 11.40
N GLU A 52 -11.01 2.69 10.25
CA GLU A 52 -10.19 3.14 9.10
C GLU A 52 -8.71 3.44 9.44
N PRO A 53 -7.94 2.46 9.98
CA PRO A 53 -6.62 2.70 10.56
C PRO A 53 -5.57 3.16 9.54
N TRP A 54 -5.77 2.87 8.24
CA TRP A 54 -4.85 3.30 7.17
C TRP A 54 -4.79 4.83 7.04
N LYS A 55 -5.87 5.56 7.37
CA LYS A 55 -5.92 7.03 7.27
C LYS A 55 -4.87 7.70 8.13
N ALA A 56 -4.54 7.10 9.27
CA ALA A 56 -3.53 7.60 10.19
C ALA A 56 -2.13 7.69 9.58
N PHE A 57 -1.88 7.06 8.44
CA PHE A 57 -0.58 7.00 7.79
C PHE A 57 -0.52 7.84 6.51
N TYR A 58 -1.64 8.38 6.00
CA TYR A 58 -1.65 9.08 4.70
C TYR A 58 -0.81 10.34 4.67
N HIS A 59 -0.69 11.08 5.77
CA HIS A 59 0.19 12.26 5.80
C HIS A 59 1.67 11.88 5.63
N LEU A 60 2.06 10.66 6.01
CA LEU A 60 3.43 10.17 5.87
C LEU A 60 3.82 9.89 4.42
N LEU A 61 2.86 9.68 3.52
CA LEU A 61 3.10 9.57 2.08
C LEU A 61 3.62 10.87 1.46
N ARG A 62 3.49 12.01 2.16
CA ARG A 62 4.01 13.31 1.76
C ARG A 62 5.30 13.69 2.47
N CYS A 63 5.86 12.79 3.29
CA CYS A 63 7.11 13.03 3.99
C CYS A 63 8.27 13.18 2.98
N SER A 64 9.22 14.08 3.23
CA SER A 64 10.42 14.22 2.40
C SER A 64 11.31 12.98 2.45
N ASN A 65 11.26 12.24 3.56
CA ASN A 65 12.04 11.03 3.76
C ASN A 65 11.43 9.84 3.00
N GLU A 66 12.20 9.28 2.07
CA GLU A 66 11.76 8.19 1.19
C GLU A 66 11.51 6.88 1.92
N PHE A 67 12.32 6.57 2.94
CA PHE A 67 12.14 5.39 3.76
C PHE A 67 10.81 5.45 4.51
N VAL A 68 10.50 6.59 5.14
CA VAL A 68 9.22 6.83 5.84
C VAL A 68 8.04 6.68 4.89
N ARG A 69 8.11 7.29 3.70
CA ARG A 69 7.04 7.14 2.69
C ARG A 69 6.82 5.68 2.31
N ASN A 70 7.90 4.97 2.00
CA ASN A 70 7.84 3.57 1.57
C ASN A 70 7.29 2.65 2.66
N ILE A 71 7.81 2.72 3.90
CA ILE A 71 7.33 1.85 4.98
C ILE A 71 5.87 2.14 5.34
N SER A 72 5.47 3.41 5.28
CA SER A 72 4.07 3.80 5.47
C SER A 72 3.16 3.19 4.40
N SER A 73 3.60 3.18 3.13
CA SER A 73 2.83 2.56 2.04
C SER A 73 2.61 1.05 2.23
N ARG A 74 3.61 0.35 2.79
CA ARG A 74 3.50 -1.08 3.14
C ARG A 74 2.46 -1.30 4.23
N ILE A 75 2.51 -0.50 5.29
CA ILE A 75 1.55 -0.58 6.40
C ILE A 75 0.14 -0.27 5.91
N ILE A 76 -0.05 0.81 5.14
CA ILE A 76 -1.34 1.18 4.53
C ILE A 76 -1.88 0.00 3.72
N THR A 77 -1.05 -0.61 2.87
CA THR A 77 -1.47 -1.76 2.06
C THR A 77 -1.94 -2.94 2.91
N LYS A 78 -1.20 -3.27 3.97
CA LYS A 78 -1.58 -4.36 4.91
C LYS A 78 -2.90 -4.08 5.60
N LEU A 79 -3.11 -2.85 6.05
CA LEU A 79 -4.34 -2.43 6.73
C LEU A 79 -5.54 -2.45 5.77
N ILE A 80 -5.41 -1.86 4.58
CA ILE A 80 -6.47 -1.86 3.56
C ILE A 80 -6.85 -3.29 3.15
N PHE A 81 -5.85 -4.15 2.93
CA PHE A 81 -6.08 -5.53 2.50
C PHE A 81 -6.64 -6.40 3.63
N GLY A 82 -6.14 -6.23 4.86
CA GLY A 82 -6.53 -7.02 6.02
C GLY A 82 -7.89 -6.65 6.60
N THR A 83 -8.41 -5.45 6.31
CA THR A 83 -9.74 -5.04 6.78
C THR A 83 -10.84 -5.77 6.01
N LYS A 84 -11.70 -6.49 6.73
CA LYS A 84 -12.85 -7.22 6.16
C LYS A 84 -14.19 -6.51 6.36
N SER A 85 -14.31 -5.65 7.37
CA SER A 85 -15.54 -4.97 7.76
C SER A 85 -15.76 -3.64 7.05
N VAL A 86 -14.68 -2.85 6.90
CA VAL A 86 -14.71 -1.51 6.31
C VAL A 86 -13.75 -1.47 5.12
N ARG A 87 -14.26 -1.07 3.96
CA ARG A 87 -13.44 -0.83 2.77
C ARG A 87 -13.17 0.68 2.65
N PRO A 88 -11.98 1.11 2.18
CA PRO A 88 -11.75 2.51 1.87
C PRO A 88 -12.71 3.00 0.78
N LEU A 89 -13.02 4.29 0.80
CA LEU A 89 -13.83 4.92 -0.23
C LEU A 89 -13.12 4.86 -1.58
N ALA A 90 -13.87 4.84 -2.68
CA ALA A 90 -13.29 4.78 -4.03
C ALA A 90 -12.28 5.91 -4.30
N THR A 91 -12.54 7.12 -3.79
CA THR A 91 -11.64 8.28 -3.90
C THR A 91 -10.33 8.10 -3.13
N GLU A 92 -10.37 7.40 -1.99
CA GLU A 92 -9.18 7.13 -1.17
C GLU A 92 -8.31 6.04 -1.80
N VAL A 93 -8.95 5.02 -2.38
CA VAL A 93 -8.28 4.00 -3.17
C VAL A 93 -7.61 4.62 -4.39
N GLU A 94 -8.32 5.47 -5.13
CA GLU A 94 -7.78 6.16 -6.30
C GLU A 94 -6.59 7.04 -5.91
N PHE A 95 -6.69 7.83 -4.83
CA PHE A 95 -5.58 8.62 -4.30
C PHE A 95 -4.35 7.75 -3.99
N PHE A 96 -4.53 6.64 -3.28
CA PHE A 96 -3.40 5.78 -2.90
C PHE A 96 -2.80 5.03 -4.10
N LEU A 97 -3.63 4.59 -5.05
CA LEU A 97 -3.18 3.97 -6.29
C LEU A 97 -2.45 4.96 -7.20
N GLU A 98 -2.88 6.22 -7.24
CA GLU A 98 -2.19 7.29 -7.96
C GLU A 98 -0.82 7.56 -7.33
N TRP A 99 -0.74 7.64 -6.00
CA TRP A 99 0.54 7.75 -5.30
C TRP A 99 1.47 6.57 -5.62
N LEU A 100 0.96 5.32 -5.56
CA LEU A 100 1.75 4.14 -5.91
C LEU A 100 2.21 4.16 -7.37
N LYS A 101 1.37 4.65 -8.30
CA LYS A 101 1.72 4.81 -9.72
C LYS A 101 2.88 5.80 -9.90
N ASP A 102 2.87 6.90 -9.17
CA ASP A 102 3.89 7.94 -9.26
C ASP A 102 5.24 7.45 -8.71
N GLU A 103 5.20 6.60 -7.68
CA GLU A 103 6.38 5.92 -7.13
C GLU A 103 6.95 4.79 -8.01
N ILE A 104 6.29 4.44 -9.12
CA ILE A 104 6.87 3.55 -10.15
C ILE A 104 7.91 4.34 -10.97
N ASP A 105 9.07 4.57 -10.39
CA ASP A 105 10.19 5.24 -11.03
C ASP A 105 11.47 4.41 -10.91
N GLU A 106 12.33 4.48 -11.94
CA GLU A 106 13.61 3.77 -11.95
C GLU A 106 14.56 4.32 -10.89
N SER A 107 14.44 5.61 -10.55
CA SER A 107 15.24 6.21 -9.48
C SER A 107 14.75 5.85 -8.07
N ASN A 108 13.65 5.10 -7.93
CA ASN A 108 13.11 4.76 -6.62
C ASN A 108 13.78 3.49 -6.07
N ASP A 109 14.63 3.64 -5.06
CA ASP A 109 15.29 2.52 -4.37
C ASP A 109 14.30 1.50 -3.77
N TYR A 110 13.06 1.91 -3.54
CA TYR A 110 11.99 1.08 -2.99
C TYR A 110 11.03 0.52 -4.05
N LEU A 111 11.38 0.58 -5.33
CA LEU A 111 10.51 0.13 -6.43
C LEU A 111 9.98 -1.30 -6.24
N ARG A 112 10.79 -2.22 -5.70
CA ARG A 112 10.36 -3.58 -5.36
C ARG A 112 9.22 -3.59 -4.33
N SER A 113 9.29 -2.71 -3.33
CA SER A 113 8.27 -2.58 -2.29
C SER A 113 6.96 -2.03 -2.87
N VAL A 114 7.06 -1.00 -3.72
CA VAL A 114 5.92 -0.43 -4.46
C VAL A 114 5.22 -1.51 -5.29
N ALA A 115 5.99 -2.31 -6.04
CA ALA A 115 5.44 -3.42 -6.82
C ALA A 115 4.68 -4.42 -5.95
N ARG A 116 5.22 -4.81 -4.78
CA ARG A 116 4.52 -5.72 -3.85
C ARG A 116 3.25 -5.12 -3.27
N CYS A 117 3.22 -3.81 -3.02
CA CYS A 117 2.03 -3.12 -2.57
C CYS A 117 0.93 -3.20 -3.64
N LEU A 118 1.29 -2.87 -4.89
CA LEU A 118 0.38 -2.97 -6.03
C LEU A 118 -0.15 -4.39 -6.22
N GLN A 119 0.69 -5.42 -6.17
CA GLN A 119 0.24 -6.80 -6.30
C GLN A 119 -0.79 -7.24 -5.27
N ARG A 120 -0.71 -6.70 -4.05
CA ARG A 120 -1.69 -6.97 -3.01
C ARG A 120 -3.01 -6.29 -3.29
N LEU A 121 -2.97 -5.03 -3.71
CA LEU A 121 -4.17 -4.24 -4.01
C LEU A 121 -4.88 -4.72 -5.27
N LEU A 122 -4.14 -5.03 -6.34
CA LEU A 122 -4.70 -5.45 -7.62
C LEU A 122 -5.37 -6.83 -7.58
N GLN A 123 -5.32 -7.56 -6.45
CA GLN A 123 -6.17 -8.73 -6.25
C GLN A 123 -7.66 -8.39 -6.10
N VAL A 124 -8.00 -7.13 -5.84
CA VAL A 124 -9.37 -6.64 -5.71
C VAL A 124 -9.82 -6.01 -7.04
N ASP A 125 -10.95 -6.48 -7.58
CA ASP A 125 -11.51 -6.07 -8.88
C ASP A 125 -11.70 -4.57 -9.01
N ASP A 126 -12.30 -3.94 -8.00
CA ASP A 126 -12.54 -2.49 -7.98
C ASP A 126 -11.22 -1.69 -8.06
N TYR A 127 -10.17 -2.21 -7.40
CA TYR A 127 -8.87 -1.54 -7.35
C TYR A 127 -8.14 -1.70 -8.70
N ARG A 128 -8.33 -2.83 -9.39
CA ARG A 128 -7.85 -3.02 -10.77
C ARG A 128 -8.48 -2.03 -11.74
N LEU A 129 -9.81 -1.86 -11.65
CA LEU A 129 -10.53 -0.90 -12.49
C LEU A 129 -10.12 0.54 -12.20
N ALA A 130 -9.92 0.90 -10.93
CA ALA A 130 -9.39 2.20 -10.53
C ALA A 130 -7.97 2.42 -11.10
N PHE A 131 -7.06 1.45 -10.94
CA PHE A 131 -5.69 1.57 -11.44
C PHE A 131 -5.62 1.70 -12.96
N MET A 132 -6.51 1.03 -13.70
CA MET A 132 -6.66 1.22 -15.14
C MET A 132 -7.08 2.66 -15.47
N ARG A 133 -8.09 3.22 -14.78
CA ARG A 133 -8.57 4.58 -15.02
C ARG A 133 -7.46 5.63 -14.81
N LEU A 134 -6.52 5.34 -13.91
CA LEU A 134 -5.33 6.16 -13.65
C LEU A 134 -4.18 5.94 -14.66
N ASN A 135 -4.39 5.20 -15.74
CA ASN A 135 -3.35 4.80 -16.71
C ASN A 135 -2.17 4.05 -16.06
N GLY A 136 -2.40 3.37 -14.94
CA GLY A 136 -1.36 2.65 -14.21
C GLY A 136 -0.75 1.47 -14.99
N ILE A 137 -1.54 0.83 -15.86
CA ILE A 137 -1.06 -0.28 -16.71
C ILE A 137 0.05 0.20 -17.66
N SER A 138 -0.14 1.34 -18.32
CA SER A 138 0.86 1.92 -19.22
C SER A 138 2.16 2.27 -18.49
N LYS A 139 2.05 2.73 -17.23
CA LYS A 139 3.22 2.99 -16.37
C LYS A 139 3.98 1.71 -16.03
N ILE A 140 3.27 0.60 -15.75
CA ILE A 140 3.90 -0.72 -15.53
C ILE A 140 4.58 -1.24 -16.82
N VAL A 141 3.93 -1.13 -17.97
CA VAL A 141 4.53 -1.55 -19.25
C VAL A 141 5.80 -0.74 -19.53
N LYS A 142 5.78 0.58 -19.26
CA LYS A 142 6.95 1.44 -19.43
C LYS A 142 8.10 1.05 -18.51
N ILE A 143 7.87 0.86 -17.21
CA ILE A 143 8.97 0.52 -16.27
C ILE A 143 9.59 -0.84 -16.58
N LEU A 144 8.83 -1.79 -17.15
CA LEU A 144 9.33 -3.10 -17.56
C LEU A 144 10.32 -3.05 -18.75
N THR A 145 10.42 -1.90 -19.43
CA THR A 145 11.44 -1.69 -20.47
C THR A 145 12.79 -1.22 -19.91
N CYS A 146 12.83 -0.78 -18.64
CA CYS A 146 14.04 -0.38 -17.95
C CYS A 146 14.80 -1.60 -17.41
N ASP A 147 16.06 -1.39 -16.98
CA ASP A 147 16.85 -2.44 -16.33
C ASP A 147 16.40 -2.61 -14.88
N LEU A 148 15.56 -3.62 -14.64
CA LEU A 148 15.02 -3.93 -13.33
C LEU A 148 15.70 -5.15 -12.74
N SER A 149 15.82 -5.17 -11.40
CA SER A 149 16.15 -6.41 -10.72
C SER A 149 15.16 -7.53 -11.12
N PRO A 150 15.61 -8.77 -11.31
CA PRO A 150 14.74 -9.88 -11.75
C PRO A 150 13.50 -10.04 -10.86
N GLN A 151 13.65 -9.77 -9.57
CA GLN A 151 12.56 -9.84 -8.61
C GLN A 151 11.52 -8.73 -8.83
N ALA A 152 11.94 -7.49 -9.10
CA ALA A 152 11.03 -6.38 -9.40
C ALA A 152 10.32 -6.60 -10.73
N GLN A 153 11.05 -7.05 -11.75
CA GLN A 153 10.49 -7.44 -13.05
C GLN A 153 9.39 -8.49 -12.88
N TYR A 154 9.66 -9.57 -12.15
CA TYR A 154 8.65 -10.58 -11.83
C TYR A 154 7.44 -9.96 -11.13
N GLN A 155 7.64 -9.07 -10.15
CA GLN A 155 6.49 -8.52 -9.43
C GLN A 155 5.58 -7.70 -10.35
N PHE A 156 6.15 -6.89 -11.24
CA PHE A 156 5.40 -6.08 -12.20
C PHE A 156 4.73 -6.93 -13.28
N CYS A 157 5.41 -7.96 -13.79
CA CYS A 157 4.79 -8.93 -14.70
C CYS A 157 3.57 -9.60 -14.04
N PHE A 158 3.66 -9.94 -12.75
CA PHE A 158 2.54 -10.50 -12.00
C PHE A 158 1.40 -9.47 -11.83
N CYS A 159 1.69 -8.19 -11.61
CA CYS A 159 0.66 -7.14 -11.62
C CYS A 159 -0.10 -7.11 -12.95
N LEU A 160 0.61 -7.18 -14.09
CA LEU A 160 -0.03 -7.25 -15.41
C LEU A 160 -0.87 -8.52 -15.56
N TRP A 161 -0.34 -9.67 -15.18
CA TRP A 161 -1.09 -10.93 -15.21
C TRP A 161 -2.38 -10.87 -14.39
N VAL A 162 -2.34 -10.32 -13.17
CA VAL A 162 -3.55 -10.16 -12.35
C VAL A 162 -4.58 -9.25 -13.03
N THR A 163 -4.15 -8.28 -13.84
CA THR A 163 -5.09 -7.39 -14.56
C THR A 163 -5.76 -8.07 -15.76
N THR A 164 -5.20 -9.16 -16.32
CA THR A 164 -5.81 -9.84 -17.48
C THR A 164 -7.08 -10.62 -17.14
N PHE A 165 -7.30 -10.94 -15.85
CA PHE A 165 -8.48 -11.67 -15.40
C PHE A 165 -9.79 -10.87 -15.43
N ASN A 166 -9.75 -9.59 -15.83
CA ASN A 166 -10.96 -8.80 -16.05
C ASN A 166 -11.18 -8.62 -17.56
N PRO A 167 -12.31 -9.10 -18.13
CA PRO A 167 -12.57 -9.05 -19.58
C PRO A 167 -12.50 -7.63 -20.17
N GLN A 168 -12.92 -6.61 -19.41
CA GLN A 168 -12.85 -5.21 -19.84
C GLN A 168 -11.41 -4.69 -19.93
N LEU A 169 -10.52 -5.23 -19.08
CA LEU A 169 -9.09 -4.91 -19.10
C LEU A 169 -8.37 -5.62 -20.24
N THR A 170 -8.76 -6.87 -20.54
CA THR A 170 -8.19 -7.66 -21.63
C THR A 170 -8.34 -6.97 -22.98
N GLU A 171 -9.49 -6.34 -23.25
CA GLU A 171 -9.74 -5.67 -24.53
C GLU A 171 -8.84 -4.43 -24.72
N LYS A 172 -8.54 -3.69 -23.64
CA LYS A 172 -7.64 -2.52 -23.70
C LYS A 172 -6.16 -2.89 -23.76
N LEU A 173 -5.76 -4.01 -23.15
CA LEU A 173 -4.39 -4.51 -23.20
C LEU A 173 -4.00 -5.06 -24.58
N ASN A 174 -4.97 -5.53 -25.36
CA ASN A 174 -4.76 -6.12 -26.68
C ASN A 174 -4.72 -5.09 -27.83
N ARG A 175 -4.85 -3.80 -27.51
CA ARG A 175 -4.75 -2.67 -28.46
C ARG A 175 -3.47 -1.89 -28.20
#